data_AF-A0A7L9WM46-F1
#
_entry.id   AF-A0A7L9WM46-F1
#
_cell.length_a   1.000
_cell.length_b   1.000
_cell.length_c   1.000
_cell.angle_alpha   90.00
_cell.angle_beta   90.00
_cell.angle_gamma   90.00
#
_symmetry.space_group_name_H-M   'P 1'
#
loop_
_entity.id
_entity.type
_entity.pdbx_description
1 polymer ?
#
loop_
_entity_poly.entity_id
_entity_poly.type
_entity_poly.pdbx_seq_one_letter_code
_entity_poly.pdbx_strand_id
1 'polypeptide(L)'
;MKLGELIKVVASAFKVEEKTVKLYARTIREAGLLTTGARGVNAPDMQPRDLARIAIAFLGADGPSKAVEAVTQLGAVTVNKTMNTGTVPDFAESDLAESLEDTLAEFFCGRGSVVSMKQLEISRELKLAKMSFQAGEVCFDGTAEEVEATILGGVGMQTVGRINASALMEITVAYMKEV
;
A
#
# COMPACT_ATOMS: atom_id res chain seq x y z
N MET A 1 2.07 2.92 18.35
CA MET A 1 2.13 1.48 18.01
C MET A 1 3.56 1.07 17.64
N LYS A 2 4.08 0.00 18.26
CA LYS A 2 5.42 -0.54 17.93
C LYS A 2 5.38 -1.54 16.77
N LEU A 3 6.52 -1.78 16.11
CA LEU A 3 6.61 -2.71 14.95
C LEU A 3 6.08 -4.11 15.25
N GLY A 4 6.30 -4.62 16.46
CA GLY A 4 5.81 -5.95 16.86
C GLY A 4 4.27 -6.04 16.89
N GLU A 5 3.59 -4.97 17.30
CA GLU A 5 2.12 -4.89 17.28
C GLU A 5 1.61 -4.70 15.87
N LEU A 6 2.27 -3.84 15.07
CA LEU A 6 1.94 -3.63 13.67
C LEU A 6 1.98 -4.92 12.86
N ILE A 7 3.00 -5.77 13.09
CA ILE A 7 3.11 -7.09 12.47
C ILE A 7 1.89 -7.96 12.77
N LYS A 8 1.40 -7.97 14.01
CA LYS A 8 0.22 -8.76 14.43
C LYS A 8 -1.05 -8.28 13.74
N VAL A 9 -1.24 -6.96 13.70
CA VAL A 9 -2.40 -6.33 13.07
C VAL A 9 -2.43 -6.64 11.57
N VAL A 10 -1.30 -6.46 10.87
CA VAL A 10 -1.18 -6.78 9.45
C VAL A 10 -1.39 -8.28 9.21
N ALA A 11 -0.79 -9.16 10.01
CA ALA A 11 -0.97 -10.61 9.87
C ALA A 11 -2.44 -11.02 9.99
N SER A 12 -3.15 -10.47 10.98
CA SER A 12 -4.58 -10.72 11.19
C SER A 12 -5.43 -10.24 10.02
N ALA A 13 -5.15 -9.05 9.48
CA ALA A 13 -5.94 -8.48 8.41
C ALA A 13 -5.72 -9.17 7.05
N PHE A 14 -4.46 -9.49 6.73
CA PHE A 14 -4.11 -10.22 5.52
C PHE A 14 -4.36 -11.74 5.64
N LYS A 15 -4.78 -12.23 6.82
CA LYS A 15 -5.01 -13.65 7.12
C LYS A 15 -3.78 -14.52 6.82
N VAL A 16 -2.61 -14.04 7.22
CA VAL A 16 -1.31 -14.72 7.06
C VAL A 16 -0.62 -14.92 8.40
N GLU A 17 0.41 -15.77 8.44
CA GLU A 17 1.22 -15.94 9.64
C GLU A 17 2.06 -14.68 9.97
N GLU A 18 2.18 -14.34 11.25
CA GLU A 18 3.05 -13.25 11.72
C GLU A 18 4.50 -13.42 11.24
N LYS A 19 4.97 -14.66 11.13
CA LYS A 19 6.32 -14.96 10.64
C LYS A 19 6.52 -14.45 9.22
N THR A 20 5.51 -14.59 8.35
CA THR A 20 5.55 -14.06 6.98
C THR A 20 5.66 -12.55 7.02
N VAL A 21 4.78 -11.88 7.78
CA VAL A 21 4.81 -10.41 7.89
C VAL A 21 6.14 -9.90 8.44
N LYS A 22 6.70 -10.60 9.43
CA LYS A 22 8.01 -10.30 10.01
C LYS A 22 9.14 -10.40 8.99
N LEU A 23 9.09 -11.33 8.03
CA LEU A 23 10.11 -11.43 6.97
C LEU A 23 10.05 -10.24 6.03
N TYR A 24 8.85 -9.84 5.60
CA TYR A 24 8.66 -8.63 4.78
C TYR A 24 9.16 -7.40 5.53
N ALA A 25 8.64 -7.15 6.73
CA ALA A 25 8.99 -6.00 7.58
C ALA A 25 10.50 -5.93 7.85
N ARG A 26 11.16 -7.08 8.11
CA ARG A 26 12.61 -7.14 8.28
C ARG A 26 13.33 -6.70 7.00
N THR A 27 12.94 -7.25 5.85
CA THR A 27 13.60 -6.97 4.56
C THR A 27 13.55 -5.48 4.23
N ILE A 28 12.37 -4.86 4.33
CA ILE A 28 12.22 -3.42 4.05
C ILE A 28 12.86 -2.53 5.13
N ARG A 29 12.89 -2.98 6.40
CA ARG A 29 13.59 -2.28 7.49
C ARG A 29 15.10 -2.27 7.28
N GLU A 30 15.69 -3.39 6.89
CA GLU A 30 17.13 -3.50 6.60
C GLU A 30 17.54 -2.60 5.43
N ALA A 31 16.62 -2.33 4.50
CA ALA A 31 16.79 -1.35 3.42
C ALA A 31 16.55 0.11 3.84
N GLY A 32 16.26 0.39 5.13
CA GLY A 32 16.01 1.75 5.62
C GLY A 32 14.64 2.32 5.25
N LEU A 33 13.71 1.49 4.76
CA LEU A 33 12.38 1.91 4.34
C LEU A 33 11.36 1.94 5.49
N LEU A 34 11.72 1.48 6.69
CA LEU A 34 10.86 1.63 7.86
C LEU A 34 11.52 2.53 8.91
N THR A 35 10.70 3.15 9.75
CA THR A 35 11.16 3.89 10.93
C THR A 35 12.06 3.00 11.78
N THR A 36 13.28 3.48 12.04
CA THR A 36 14.27 2.81 12.87
C THR A 36 14.80 3.73 13.96
N GLY A 37 15.41 3.16 15.00
CA GLY A 37 15.89 3.89 16.16
C GLY A 37 16.38 2.94 17.25
N ALA A 38 16.25 3.36 18.51
CA ALA A 38 16.62 2.54 19.66
C ALA A 38 15.85 1.21 19.72
N ARG A 39 16.30 0.28 20.57
CA ARG A 39 15.70 -1.05 20.76
C ARG A 39 14.98 -1.14 22.11
N GLY A 40 14.10 -2.12 22.24
CA GLY A 40 13.37 -2.39 23.50
C GLY A 40 12.34 -1.29 23.81
N VAL A 41 12.24 -0.91 25.08
CA VAL A 41 11.28 0.09 25.57
C VAL A 41 11.40 1.44 24.84
N ASN A 42 12.60 1.78 24.36
CA ASN A 42 12.88 3.03 23.67
C ASN A 42 12.69 2.94 22.14
N ALA A 43 12.16 1.83 21.60
CA ALA A 43 11.93 1.71 20.17
C ALA A 43 10.92 2.75 19.68
N PRO A 44 11.14 3.37 18.50
CA PRO A 44 10.22 4.37 17.97
C PRO A 44 8.86 3.75 17.63
N ASP A 45 7.81 4.57 17.68
CA ASP A 45 6.51 4.20 17.13
C ASP A 45 6.55 4.20 15.61
N MET A 46 5.86 3.22 15.03
CA MET A 46 5.70 3.12 13.59
C MET A 46 4.79 4.22 13.09
N GLN A 47 5.19 4.85 12.00
CA GLN A 47 4.47 5.91 11.32
C GLN A 47 3.45 5.32 10.34
N PRO A 48 2.42 6.07 9.94
CA PRO A 48 1.42 5.62 8.96
C PRO A 48 2.07 5.19 7.63
N ARG A 49 3.15 5.87 7.25
CA ARG A 49 3.99 5.54 6.10
C ARG A 49 4.66 4.15 6.22
N ASP A 50 5.01 3.71 7.42
CA ASP A 50 5.55 2.36 7.65
C ASP A 50 4.50 1.29 7.33
N LEU A 51 3.26 1.54 7.72
CA LEU A 51 2.14 0.65 7.41
C LEU A 51 1.84 0.64 5.91
N ALA A 52 1.84 1.80 5.25
CA ALA A 52 1.70 1.89 3.79
C ALA A 52 2.74 1.03 3.07
N ARG A 53 4.01 1.16 3.45
CA ARG A 53 5.11 0.37 2.86
C ARG A 53 4.96 -1.13 3.11
N ILE A 54 4.51 -1.55 4.30
CA ILE A 54 4.24 -2.96 4.57
C ILE A 54 3.10 -3.48 3.68
N ALA A 55 2.02 -2.72 3.51
CA ALA A 55 0.90 -3.10 2.66
C ALA A 55 1.31 -3.21 1.18
N ILE A 56 2.05 -2.24 0.67
CA ILE A 56 2.59 -2.26 -0.71
C ILE A 56 3.51 -3.45 -0.90
N ALA A 57 4.40 -3.74 0.06
CA ALA A 57 5.27 -4.90 0.00
C ALA A 57 4.48 -6.22 -0.07
N PHE A 58 3.39 -6.34 0.69
CA PHE A 58 2.57 -7.56 0.71
C PHE A 58 1.77 -7.79 -0.57
N LEU A 59 1.25 -6.71 -1.14
CA LEU A 59 0.40 -6.77 -2.34
C LEU A 59 1.22 -6.79 -3.63
N GLY A 60 2.36 -6.10 -3.63
CA GLY A 60 3.18 -5.90 -4.82
C GLY A 60 4.33 -6.88 -4.99
N ALA A 61 4.70 -7.67 -3.98
CA ALA A 61 5.83 -8.60 -4.10
C ALA A 61 5.39 -10.07 -4.05
N ASP A 62 5.98 -10.90 -4.91
CA ASP A 62 5.81 -12.36 -4.91
C ASP A 62 6.53 -13.04 -3.72
N GLY A 63 7.25 -12.28 -2.90
CA GLY A 63 8.04 -12.78 -1.79
C GLY A 63 8.85 -11.68 -1.10
N PRO A 64 9.37 -11.93 0.13
CA PRO A 64 10.17 -10.96 0.88
C PRO A 64 11.39 -10.44 0.12
N SER A 65 12.00 -11.27 -0.74
CA SER A 65 13.17 -10.88 -1.56
C SER A 65 12.87 -9.76 -2.57
N LYS A 66 11.60 -9.57 -2.92
CA LYS A 66 11.11 -8.52 -3.85
C LYS A 66 10.41 -7.37 -3.15
N ALA A 67 10.31 -7.41 -1.81
CA ALA A 67 9.60 -6.40 -1.03
C ALA A 67 10.17 -4.99 -1.21
N VAL A 68 11.50 -4.84 -1.21
CA VAL A 68 12.17 -3.54 -1.39
C VAL A 68 11.89 -2.97 -2.78
N GLU A 69 12.01 -3.80 -3.81
CA GLU A 69 11.71 -3.43 -5.20
C GLU A 69 10.23 -3.00 -5.34
N ALA A 70 9.31 -3.77 -4.78
CA ALA A 70 7.88 -3.45 -4.80
C ALA A 70 7.58 -2.10 -4.12
N VAL A 71 8.09 -1.87 -2.91
CA VAL A 71 7.85 -0.61 -2.19
C VAL A 71 8.44 0.58 -2.92
N THR A 72 9.66 0.46 -3.45
CA THR A 72 10.33 1.59 -4.13
C THR A 72 9.69 1.94 -5.47
N GLN A 73 9.26 0.94 -6.24
CA GLN A 73 8.65 1.18 -7.55
C GLN A 73 7.17 1.56 -7.43
N LEU A 74 6.40 0.80 -6.65
CA LEU A 74 4.95 0.98 -6.54
C LEU A 74 4.59 2.05 -5.52
N GLY A 75 5.41 2.29 -4.50
CA GLY A 75 5.19 3.39 -3.57
C GLY A 75 5.26 4.76 -4.25
N ALA A 76 6.03 4.87 -5.34
CA ALA A 76 6.26 6.12 -6.06
C ALA A 76 5.29 6.37 -7.23
N VAL A 77 4.39 5.43 -7.57
CA VAL A 77 3.42 5.67 -8.66
C VAL A 77 2.41 6.74 -8.25
N THR A 78 1.99 7.56 -9.21
CA THR A 78 1.13 8.73 -8.97
C THR A 78 -0.25 8.54 -9.59
N VAL A 79 -1.24 9.30 -9.12
CA VAL A 79 -2.61 9.25 -9.64
C VAL A 79 -2.62 9.57 -11.14
N ASN A 80 -3.25 8.68 -11.92
CA ASN A 80 -3.56 8.91 -13.32
C ASN A 80 -5.00 9.33 -13.51
N LYS A 81 -5.21 10.64 -13.63
CA LYS A 81 -6.54 11.24 -13.79
C LYS A 81 -7.27 10.77 -15.05
N THR A 82 -6.55 10.37 -16.10
CA THR A 82 -7.15 9.89 -17.36
C THR A 82 -7.73 8.49 -17.26
N MET A 83 -7.18 7.67 -16.36
CA MET A 83 -7.61 6.29 -16.11
C MET A 83 -8.58 6.17 -14.92
N ASN A 84 -8.85 7.29 -14.23
CA ASN A 84 -9.85 7.34 -13.19
C ASN A 84 -11.26 7.17 -13.79
N THR A 85 -12.14 6.48 -13.07
CA THR A 85 -13.51 6.27 -13.50
C THR A 85 -14.49 6.67 -12.40
N GLY A 86 -15.70 7.09 -12.80
CA GLY A 86 -16.76 7.46 -11.87
C GLY A 86 -16.42 8.67 -10.99
N THR A 87 -17.04 8.73 -9.82
CA THR A 87 -16.75 9.74 -8.80
C THR A 87 -15.59 9.27 -7.93
N VAL A 88 -14.49 10.02 -7.98
CA VAL A 88 -13.28 9.78 -7.19
C VAL A 88 -13.22 10.74 -5.99
N PRO A 89 -12.44 10.40 -4.94
CA PRO A 89 -12.24 11.32 -3.82
C PRO A 89 -11.41 12.54 -4.20
N ASP A 90 -11.56 13.65 -3.46
CA ASP A 90 -10.88 14.93 -3.71
C ASP A 90 -9.35 14.81 -3.85
N PHE A 91 -8.70 13.90 -3.12
CA PHE A 91 -7.25 13.69 -3.23
C PHE A 91 -6.83 13.27 -4.65
N ALA A 92 -7.69 12.53 -5.37
CA ALA A 92 -7.42 12.06 -6.72
C ALA A 92 -7.61 13.16 -7.77
N GLU A 93 -8.30 14.25 -7.41
CA GLU A 93 -8.44 15.44 -8.27
C GLU A 93 -7.36 16.50 -8.01
N SER A 94 -6.66 16.43 -6.88
CA SER A 94 -5.56 17.34 -6.53
C SER A 94 -4.44 17.32 -7.57
N ASP A 95 -3.87 18.48 -7.89
CA ASP A 95 -2.67 18.61 -8.75
C ASP A 95 -1.37 18.39 -7.97
N LEU A 96 -1.44 18.33 -6.64
CA LEU A 96 -0.36 17.82 -5.82
C LEU A 96 -0.41 16.30 -5.96
N ALA A 97 0.30 15.78 -6.96
CA ALA A 97 0.38 14.34 -7.20
C ALA A 97 0.95 13.65 -5.96
N GLU A 98 0.07 13.15 -5.11
CA GLU A 98 0.44 12.26 -4.01
C GLU A 98 0.81 10.91 -4.60
N SER A 99 1.97 10.40 -4.17
CA SER A 99 2.37 9.04 -4.50
C SER A 99 1.41 8.03 -3.85
N LEU A 100 1.34 6.80 -4.37
CA LEU A 100 0.55 5.74 -3.75
C LEU A 100 0.92 5.55 -2.27
N GLU A 101 2.20 5.67 -1.93
CA GLU A 101 2.66 5.61 -0.54
C GLU A 101 2.06 6.73 0.31
N ASP A 102 2.05 7.96 -0.19
CA ASP A 102 1.51 9.11 0.54
C ASP A 102 -0.02 9.00 0.68
N THR A 103 -0.72 8.63 -0.38
CA THR A 103 -2.17 8.41 -0.34
C THR A 103 -2.55 7.31 0.66
N LEU A 104 -1.82 6.18 0.67
CA LEU A 104 -2.05 5.11 1.64
C LEU A 104 -1.70 5.56 3.07
N ALA A 105 -0.64 6.35 3.26
CA ALA A 105 -0.29 6.88 4.57
C ALA A 105 -1.38 7.82 5.12
N GLU A 106 -1.88 8.75 4.31
CA GLU A 106 -2.99 9.65 4.68
C GLU A 106 -4.30 8.87 4.93
N PHE A 107 -4.53 7.81 4.16
CA PHE A 107 -5.63 6.87 4.43
C PHE A 107 -5.49 6.21 5.80
N PHE A 108 -4.29 5.70 6.15
CA PHE A 108 -4.04 5.06 7.45
C PHE A 108 -4.01 6.05 8.62
N CYS A 109 -3.75 7.34 8.37
CA CYS A 109 -3.90 8.43 9.34
C CYS A 109 -5.37 8.73 9.70
N GLY A 110 -6.35 8.16 8.99
CA GLY A 110 -7.76 8.52 9.13
C GLY A 110 -8.12 9.90 8.57
N ARG A 111 -7.23 10.51 7.77
CA ARG A 111 -7.46 11.79 7.09
C ARG A 111 -8.09 11.63 5.72
N GLY A 112 -7.90 10.47 5.09
CA GLY A 112 -8.68 10.08 3.93
C GLY A 112 -10.14 9.81 4.29
N SER A 113 -11.08 10.10 3.40
CA SER A 113 -12.48 9.69 3.58
C SER A 113 -12.58 8.16 3.56
N VAL A 114 -12.52 7.58 4.75
CA VAL A 114 -12.54 6.15 5.07
C VAL A 114 -13.79 5.45 4.50
N VAL A 115 -14.87 6.18 4.22
CA VAL A 115 -16.21 5.60 4.11
C VAL A 115 -16.51 4.92 2.77
N SER A 116 -15.60 4.97 1.78
CA SER A 116 -15.97 4.58 0.41
C SER A 116 -15.00 3.65 -0.33
N MET A 117 -13.80 3.39 0.17
CA MET A 117 -12.91 2.44 -0.49
C MET A 117 -13.47 1.02 -0.34
N LYS A 118 -13.47 0.24 -1.41
CA LYS A 118 -13.91 -1.16 -1.47
C LYS A 118 -12.74 -2.12 -1.55
N GLN A 119 -11.72 -1.77 -2.33
CA GLN A 119 -10.63 -2.68 -2.65
C GLN A 119 -9.37 -1.91 -3.05
N LEU A 120 -8.22 -2.47 -2.71
CA LEU A 120 -6.92 -2.07 -3.23
C LEU A 120 -6.35 -3.24 -4.03
N GLU A 121 -5.98 -2.99 -5.28
CA GLU A 121 -5.25 -3.90 -6.15
C GLU A 121 -3.88 -3.33 -6.48
N ILE A 122 -2.84 -4.16 -6.43
CA ILE A 122 -1.49 -3.77 -6.84
C ILE A 122 -0.93 -4.84 -7.80
N SER A 123 -0.43 -4.38 -8.94
CA SER A 123 0.23 -5.20 -9.95
C SER A 123 1.64 -4.65 -10.18
N ARG A 124 2.65 -5.45 -9.81
CA ARG A 124 4.05 -5.08 -10.02
C ARG A 124 4.44 -5.11 -11.48
N GLU A 125 3.97 -6.12 -12.23
CA GLU A 125 4.29 -6.26 -13.65
C GLU A 125 3.82 -5.06 -14.46
N LEU A 126 2.61 -4.56 -14.15
CA LEU A 126 2.03 -3.39 -14.80
C LEU A 126 2.48 -2.06 -14.18
N LYS A 127 3.27 -2.10 -13.09
CA LYS A 127 3.56 -0.95 -12.23
C LYS A 127 2.31 -0.11 -11.93
N LEU A 128 1.23 -0.80 -11.60
CA LEU A 128 -0.11 -0.23 -11.49
C LEU A 128 -0.70 -0.54 -10.12
N ALA A 129 -1.32 0.45 -9.50
CA ALA A 129 -2.20 0.24 -8.37
C ALA A 129 -3.58 0.81 -8.67
N LYS A 130 -4.62 0.18 -8.13
CA LYS A 130 -6.00 0.64 -8.26
C LYS A 130 -6.66 0.66 -6.89
N MET A 131 -7.26 1.78 -6.56
CA MET A 131 -8.15 1.92 -5.42
C MET A 131 -9.57 2.00 -5.94
N SER A 132 -10.36 0.96 -5.72
CA SER A 132 -11.77 0.94 -6.09
C SER A 132 -12.59 1.51 -4.94
N PHE A 133 -13.50 2.43 -5.26
CA PHE A 133 -14.43 3.06 -4.33
C PHE A 133 -15.88 2.68 -4.66
N GLN A 134 -16.83 3.13 -3.84
CA GLN A 134 -18.23 2.85 -4.08
C GLN A 134 -18.74 3.42 -5.41
N ALA A 135 -18.26 4.60 -5.79
CA ALA A 135 -18.77 5.38 -6.93
C ALA A 135 -17.73 5.58 -8.05
N GLY A 136 -16.53 5.02 -7.93
CA GLY A 136 -15.46 5.23 -8.92
C GLY A 136 -14.19 4.46 -8.60
N GLU A 137 -13.18 4.61 -9.43
CA GLU A 137 -11.86 3.99 -9.27
C GLU A 137 -10.76 5.03 -9.49
N VAL A 138 -9.75 4.98 -8.61
CA VAL A 138 -8.53 5.77 -8.74
C VAL A 138 -7.42 4.85 -9.21
N CYS A 139 -6.82 5.16 -10.34
CA CYS A 139 -5.68 4.45 -10.88
C CYS A 139 -4.39 5.19 -10.55
N PHE A 140 -3.36 4.44 -10.17
CA PHE A 140 -2.01 4.92 -9.96
C PHE A 140 -1.09 4.17 -10.91
N ASP A 141 -0.39 4.88 -11.79
CA ASP A 141 0.62 4.29 -12.65
C ASP A 141 1.88 5.15 -12.69
N GLY A 142 2.97 4.56 -13.17
CA GLY A 142 4.13 5.32 -13.61
C GLY A 142 3.75 6.24 -14.77
N THR A 143 4.63 7.20 -15.10
CA THR A 143 4.41 8.17 -16.19
C THR A 143 3.70 7.53 -17.39
N ALA A 144 2.63 8.17 -17.87
CA ALA A 144 1.68 7.65 -18.87
C ALA A 144 2.32 6.97 -20.11
N GLU A 145 3.56 7.34 -20.46
CA GLU A 145 4.37 6.75 -21.53
C GLU A 145 4.74 5.26 -21.30
N GLU A 146 4.77 4.74 -20.07
CA GLU A 146 5.16 3.34 -19.80
C GLU A 146 3.99 2.34 -19.90
N VAL A 147 2.74 2.80 -19.76
CA VAL A 147 1.55 1.92 -19.62
C VAL A 147 0.97 1.51 -20.97
N GLU A 148 1.02 2.37 -21.99
CA GLU A 148 0.50 2.05 -23.34
C GLU A 148 1.22 0.85 -23.98
N ALA A 149 2.48 0.58 -23.63
CA ALA A 149 3.23 -0.56 -24.14
C ALA A 149 2.75 -1.93 -23.61
N THR A 150 2.05 -1.96 -22.46
CA THR A 150 1.73 -3.22 -21.77
C THR A 150 0.33 -3.75 -22.11
N ILE A 151 -0.58 -2.89 -22.56
CA ILE A 151 -1.97 -3.28 -22.92
C ILE A 151 -2.03 -4.17 -24.18
N LEU A 152 -0.94 -4.26 -24.96
CA LEU A 152 -0.87 -5.02 -26.22
C LEU A 152 -0.18 -6.39 -26.12
N GLY A 153 0.37 -6.78 -24.96
CA GLY A 153 1.11 -8.03 -24.77
C GLY A 153 0.30 -9.10 -24.01
N GLY A 154 0.02 -10.23 -24.65
CA GLY A 154 -0.71 -11.36 -24.08
C GLY A 154 -0.22 -11.78 -22.69
N VAL A 155 -1.17 -11.93 -21.78
CA VAL A 155 -0.95 -12.05 -20.33
C VAL A 155 -0.61 -13.49 -19.92
N GLY A 156 0.63 -13.72 -19.51
CA GLY A 156 1.00 -14.84 -18.63
C GLY A 156 0.41 -14.63 -17.23
N MET A 157 0.30 -15.70 -16.45
CA MET A 157 -0.35 -15.74 -15.12
C MET A 157 0.08 -14.56 -14.21
N GLN A 158 -0.79 -13.55 -14.04
CA GLN A 158 -0.45 -12.30 -13.34
C GLN A 158 -0.50 -12.48 -11.83
N THR A 159 0.55 -12.08 -11.11
CA THR A 159 0.45 -11.85 -9.67
C THR A 159 -0.16 -10.48 -9.42
N VAL A 160 -1.46 -10.45 -9.10
CA VAL A 160 -2.16 -9.26 -8.63
C VAL A 160 -2.46 -9.44 -7.14
N GLY A 161 -1.79 -8.67 -6.29
CA GLY A 161 -2.14 -8.63 -4.88
C GLY A 161 -3.43 -7.84 -4.68
N ARG A 162 -4.34 -8.38 -3.89
CA ARG A 162 -5.64 -7.76 -3.60
C ARG A 162 -5.92 -7.79 -2.11
N ILE A 163 -6.46 -6.69 -1.60
CA ILE A 163 -7.01 -6.64 -0.25
C ILE A 163 -8.33 -5.86 -0.26
N ASN A 164 -9.31 -6.40 0.45
CA ASN A 164 -10.61 -5.75 0.61
C ASN A 164 -10.52 -4.63 1.65
N ALA A 165 -11.37 -3.62 1.48
CA ALA A 165 -11.40 -2.48 2.37
C ALA A 165 -11.73 -2.85 3.82
N SER A 166 -12.52 -3.90 4.07
CA SER A 166 -12.79 -4.38 5.44
C SER A 166 -11.49 -4.73 6.17
N ALA A 167 -10.58 -5.46 5.51
CA ALA A 167 -9.28 -5.81 6.06
C ALA A 167 -8.38 -4.58 6.22
N LEU A 168 -8.37 -3.66 5.23
CA LEU A 168 -7.65 -2.39 5.37
C LEU A 168 -8.18 -1.52 6.52
N MET A 169 -9.49 -1.55 6.79
CA MET A 169 -10.08 -0.85 7.94
C MET A 169 -9.77 -1.50 9.27
N GLU A 170 -9.77 -2.83 9.35
CA GLU A 170 -9.32 -3.52 10.55
C GLU A 170 -7.90 -3.07 10.94
N ILE A 171 -7.00 -2.96 9.96
CA ILE A 171 -5.64 -2.45 10.17
C ILE A 171 -5.68 -1.00 10.64
N THR A 172 -6.41 -0.14 9.92
CA THR A 172 -6.46 1.30 10.19
C THR A 172 -7.01 1.58 11.59
N VAL A 173 -8.13 0.95 11.96
CA VAL A 173 -8.76 1.10 13.28
C VAL A 173 -7.86 0.56 14.39
N ALA A 174 -7.19 -0.57 14.18
CA ALA A 174 -6.24 -1.09 15.14
C ALA A 174 -5.01 -0.18 15.30
N TYR A 175 -4.51 0.38 14.19
CA TYR A 175 -3.41 1.34 14.20
C TYR A 175 -3.76 2.60 14.98
N MET A 176 -4.93 3.20 14.72
CA MET A 176 -5.38 4.43 15.39
C MET A 176 -5.70 4.25 16.89
N LYS A 177 -5.98 3.04 17.38
CA LYS A 177 -6.23 2.80 18.82
C LYS A 177 -4.96 2.78 19.68
N GLU A 178 -3.82 2.58 19.05
CA GLU A 178 -2.52 2.34 19.68
C GLU A 178 -1.52 3.49 19.44
N VAL A 179 -1.96 4.58 18.78
CA VAL A 179 -1.20 5.81 18.50
C VAL A 179 -1.91 6.96 19.21
#